data_AF-A0A924NMV1-F1
#
_entry.id   AF-A0A924NMV1-F1
#
_cell.length_a   1.000
_cell.length_b   1.000
_cell.length_c   1.000
_cell.angle_alpha   90.00
_cell.angle_beta   90.00
_cell.angle_gamma   90.00
#
_symmetry.space_group_name_H-M   'P 1'
#
loop_
_entity.id
_entity.type
_entity.pdbx_description
1 polymer ?
#
loop_
_entity_poly.entity_id
_entity_poly.type
_entity_poly.pdbx_seq_one_letter_code
_entity_poly.pdbx_strand_id
1 'polypeptide(L)'
;QEARHRHNLTALMLFDPAGVDADTLAMHMANVLRDRIPGRRLSYTDVLSQTLQRVRCPVWAIYGREDALYLGRLAELAAALRAAPTFQSLQLVDAAGHWVQYEQADAFNAALLSALVA
;
A
#
# COMPACT_ATOMS: atom_id res chain seq x y z
N GLN A 1 21.78 9.36 -8.54
CA GLN A 1 20.54 8.57 -8.70
C GLN A 1 20.10 8.02 -7.35
N GLU A 2 21.02 7.39 -6.61
CA GLU A 2 20.80 6.87 -5.26
C GLU A 2 20.12 7.85 -4.28
N ALA A 3 20.61 9.10 -4.17
CA ALA A 3 20.02 10.09 -3.26
C ALA A 3 18.52 10.34 -3.53
N ARG A 4 18.07 10.27 -4.79
CA ARG A 4 16.66 10.39 -5.15
C ARG A 4 15.86 9.16 -4.73
N HIS A 5 16.44 7.97 -4.84
CA HIS A 5 15.82 6.73 -4.40
C HIS A 5 15.70 6.66 -2.88
N ARG A 6 16.72 7.08 -2.13
CA ARG A 6 16.65 7.22 -0.67
C ARG A 6 15.57 8.20 -0.26
N HIS A 7 15.53 9.37 -0.90
CA HIS A 7 14.48 10.35 -0.64
C HIS A 7 13.08 9.77 -0.93
N ASN A 8 12.89 9.08 -2.06
CA ASN A 8 11.60 8.46 -2.38
C ASN A 8 11.19 7.39 -1.37
N LEU A 9 12.14 6.58 -0.89
CA LEU A 9 11.88 5.58 0.13
C LEU A 9 11.32 6.23 1.40
N THR A 10 12.00 7.23 1.95
CA THR A 10 11.57 7.93 3.17
C THR A 10 10.31 8.78 2.96
N ALA A 11 10.12 9.35 1.76
CA ALA A 11 9.00 10.24 1.51
C ALA A 11 7.69 9.52 1.19
N LEU A 12 7.77 8.32 0.58
CA LEU A 12 6.61 7.68 -0.04
C LEU A 12 6.45 6.20 0.25
N MET A 13 7.53 5.48 0.59
CA MET A 13 7.49 4.02 0.66
C MET A 13 7.46 3.50 2.10
N LEU A 14 8.36 4.01 2.94
CA LEU A 14 8.51 3.63 4.34
C LEU A 14 8.07 4.76 5.26
N PHE A 15 7.43 4.40 6.37
CA PHE A 15 7.16 5.31 7.46
C PHE A 15 8.41 5.52 8.34
N ASP A 16 9.09 4.44 8.72
CA ASP A 16 10.31 4.50 9.54
C ASP A 16 11.56 4.73 8.68
N PRO A 17 12.23 5.89 8.79
CA PRO A 17 13.46 6.16 8.06
C PRO A 17 14.60 5.19 8.39
N ALA A 18 14.57 4.55 9.57
CA ALA A 18 15.59 3.58 9.98
C ALA A 18 15.61 2.33 9.07
N GLY A 19 14.49 2.01 8.40
CA GLY A 19 14.41 0.92 7.43
C GLY A 19 15.12 1.18 6.10
N VAL A 20 15.66 2.39 5.86
CA VAL A 20 16.34 2.77 4.61
C VAL A 20 17.83 2.40 4.64
N ASP A 21 18.11 1.10 4.69
CA ASP A 21 19.45 0.55 4.57
C ASP A 21 19.89 0.35 3.10
N ALA A 22 21.05 -0.28 2.88
CA ALA A 22 21.59 -0.53 1.55
C ALA A 22 20.76 -1.56 0.75
N ASP A 23 20.22 -2.57 1.41
CA ASP A 23 19.47 -3.65 0.77
C ASP A 23 18.07 -3.17 0.37
N THR A 24 17.40 -2.41 1.24
CA THR A 24 16.13 -1.73 0.95
C THR A 24 16.27 -0.78 -0.23
N LEU A 25 17.36 -0.02 -0.28
CA LEU A 25 17.66 0.87 -1.38
C LEU A 25 17.87 0.11 -2.69
N ALA A 26 18.66 -0.96 -2.67
CA ALA A 26 18.87 -1.82 -3.83
C ALA A 26 17.55 -2.43 -4.33
N MET A 27 16.71 -2.91 -3.41
CA MET A 27 15.38 -3.44 -3.70
C MET A 27 14.49 -2.36 -4.34
N HIS A 28 14.44 -1.15 -3.78
CA HIS A 28 13.66 -0.05 -4.34
C HIS A 28 14.14 0.34 -5.75
N MET A 29 15.45 0.45 -5.96
CA MET A 29 16.03 0.72 -7.28
C MET A 29 15.63 -0.36 -8.28
N ALA A 30 15.72 -1.63 -7.88
CA ALA A 30 15.35 -2.76 -8.71
C ALA A 30 13.85 -2.79 -9.03
N ASN A 31 12.98 -2.34 -8.12
CA ASN A 31 11.55 -2.18 -8.35
C ASN A 31 11.27 -1.05 -9.35
N VAL A 32 11.92 0.11 -9.19
CA VAL A 32 11.76 1.25 -10.12
C VAL A 32 12.19 0.89 -11.54
N LEU A 33 13.29 0.14 -11.71
CA LEU A 33 13.74 -0.32 -13.03
C LEU A 33 12.76 -1.27 -13.72
N ARG A 34 11.89 -1.95 -12.96
CA ARG A 34 10.89 -2.89 -13.47
C ARG A 34 9.49 -2.28 -13.58
N ASP A 35 9.31 -1.02 -13.20
CA ASP A 35 8.02 -0.35 -13.28
C ASP A 35 7.56 -0.25 -14.75
N ARG A 36 6.32 -0.67 -14.99
CA ARG A 36 5.68 -0.67 -16.32
C ARG A 36 4.59 0.39 -16.43
N ILE A 37 4.34 1.18 -15.38
CA ILE A 37 3.29 2.21 -15.34
C ILE A 37 3.92 3.58 -15.05
N PRO A 38 4.72 4.11 -16.00
CA PRO A 38 5.45 5.36 -15.77
C PRO A 38 4.50 6.54 -15.56
N GLY A 39 4.84 7.37 -14.57
CA GLY A 39 4.12 8.61 -14.26
C GLY A 39 2.83 8.40 -13.48
N ARG A 40 2.61 7.21 -12.88
CA ARG A 40 1.46 6.94 -11.99
C ARG A 40 0.10 7.29 -12.60
N ARG A 41 -0.05 7.09 -13.92
CA ARG A 41 -1.24 7.54 -14.69
C ARG A 41 -2.56 7.05 -14.10
N LEU A 42 -2.58 5.85 -13.54
CA LEU A 42 -3.76 5.27 -12.90
C LEU A 42 -4.08 5.89 -11.54
N SER A 43 -3.08 6.37 -10.81
CA SER A 43 -3.24 6.92 -9.46
C SER A 43 -4.05 8.23 -9.43
N TYR A 44 -4.22 8.90 -10.57
CA TYR A 44 -5.01 10.12 -10.70
C TYR A 44 -6.45 9.88 -11.18
N THR A 45 -6.88 8.61 -11.25
CA THR A 45 -8.20 8.22 -11.74
C THR A 45 -8.97 7.48 -10.66
N ASP A 46 -10.27 7.34 -10.85
CA ASP A 46 -11.18 6.54 -10.03
C ASP A 46 -11.25 5.07 -10.49
N VAL A 47 -10.26 4.61 -11.28
CA VAL A 47 -10.25 3.26 -11.86
C VAL A 47 -10.40 2.14 -10.82
N LEU A 48 -9.89 2.36 -9.60
CA LEU A 48 -10.03 1.40 -8.50
C LEU A 48 -11.50 1.17 -8.15
N SER A 49 -12.27 2.23 -7.85
CA SER A 49 -13.67 2.09 -7.44
C SER A 49 -14.53 1.53 -8.58
N GLN A 50 -14.29 1.96 -9.82
CA GLN A 50 -14.97 1.42 -10.99
C GLN A 50 -14.70 -0.08 -11.20
N THR A 51 -13.46 -0.51 -11.02
CA THR A 51 -13.06 -1.91 -11.26
C THR A 51 -13.55 -2.82 -10.13
N LEU A 52 -13.52 -2.34 -8.88
CA LEU A 52 -13.98 -3.09 -7.71
C LEU A 52 -15.47 -3.49 -7.80
N GLN A 53 -16.32 -2.70 -8.46
CA GLN A 53 -17.73 -3.05 -8.71
C GLN A 53 -17.93 -4.38 -9.46
N ARG A 54 -16.92 -4.80 -10.23
CA ARG A 54 -16.95 -6.02 -11.03
C ARG A 54 -16.38 -7.24 -10.30
N VAL A 55 -15.73 -7.04 -9.15
CA VAL A 55 -15.18 -8.12 -8.33
C VAL A 55 -16.32 -8.87 -7.66
N ARG A 56 -16.31 -10.19 -7.75
CA ARG A 56 -17.38 -11.08 -7.26
C ARG A 56 -16.94 -12.00 -6.11
N CYS A 57 -15.67 -12.00 -5.76
CA CYS A 57 -15.16 -12.72 -4.59
C CYS A 57 -15.07 -11.78 -3.38
N PRO A 58 -15.05 -12.33 -2.15
CA PRO A 58 -14.79 -11.54 -0.94
C PRO A 58 -13.52 -10.69 -1.06
N VAL A 59 -13.60 -9.42 -0.64
CA VAL A 59 -12.50 -8.44 -0.73
C VAL A 59 -12.13 -7.94 0.65
N TRP A 60 -10.88 -8.12 1.04
CA TRP A 60 -10.27 -7.48 2.21
C TRP A 60 -9.15 -6.55 1.75
N ALA A 61 -8.91 -5.49 2.51
CA ALA A 61 -7.83 -4.56 2.27
C ALA A 61 -6.99 -4.41 3.54
N ILE A 62 -5.66 -4.38 3.38
CA ILE A 62 -4.70 -4.13 4.46
C ILE A 62 -3.81 -2.98 4.01
N TYR A 63 -3.76 -1.91 4.79
CA TYR A 63 -3.00 -0.69 4.49
C TYR A 63 -2.21 -0.24 5.72
N GLY A 64 -1.10 0.45 5.48
CA GLY A 64 -0.37 1.14 6.53
C GLY A 64 -1.11 2.42 6.91
N ARG A 65 -1.25 2.71 8.20
CA ARG A 65 -1.92 3.91 8.67
C ARG A 65 -1.14 5.18 8.29
N GLU A 66 0.18 5.06 8.20
CA GLU A 66 1.12 6.15 7.92
C GLU A 66 1.53 6.19 6.44
N ASP A 67 0.83 5.46 5.55
CA ASP A 67 1.07 5.52 4.11
C ASP A 67 0.89 6.96 3.59
N ALA A 68 2.00 7.57 3.20
CA ALA A 68 2.08 8.95 2.71
C ALA A 68 1.16 9.24 1.51
N LEU A 69 0.76 8.22 0.75
CA LEU A 69 -0.16 8.37 -0.38
C LEU A 69 -1.62 8.53 0.05
N TYR A 70 -1.96 8.10 1.26
CA TYR A 70 -3.32 8.08 1.81
C TYR A 70 -3.49 8.90 3.08
N LEU A 71 -2.43 9.56 3.59
CA LEU A 71 -2.55 10.53 4.67
C LEU A 71 -3.61 11.59 4.33
N GLY A 72 -4.53 11.80 5.27
CA GLY A 72 -5.68 12.71 5.09
C GLY A 72 -6.80 12.18 4.18
N ARG A 73 -6.60 11.03 3.50
CA ARG A 73 -7.55 10.44 2.54
C ARG A 73 -8.01 9.02 2.88
N LEU A 74 -7.72 8.53 4.08
CA LEU A 74 -8.15 7.19 4.52
C LEU A 74 -9.68 7.00 4.43
N ALA A 75 -10.46 8.05 4.69
CA ALA A 75 -11.92 8.01 4.53
C ALA A 75 -12.35 7.82 3.07
N GLU A 76 -11.69 8.52 2.14
CA GLU A 76 -11.93 8.37 0.69
C GLU A 76 -11.52 6.97 0.21
N LEU A 77 -10.38 6.45 0.67
CA LEU A 77 -9.94 5.08 0.40
C LEU A 77 -11.00 4.07 0.88
N ALA A 78 -11.47 4.20 2.13
CA ALA A 78 -12.49 3.32 2.68
C ALA A 78 -13.80 3.39 1.89
N ALA A 79 -14.20 4.58 1.41
CA ALA A 79 -15.37 4.73 0.54
C ALA A 79 -15.16 4.07 -0.82
N ALA A 80 -13.98 4.23 -1.43
CA ALA A 80 -13.64 3.61 -2.72
C ALA A 80 -13.63 2.07 -2.64
N LEU A 81 -13.11 1.50 -1.55
CA LEU A 81 -13.07 0.05 -1.33
C LEU A 81 -14.48 -0.56 -1.20
N ARG A 82 -15.42 0.17 -0.58
CA ARG A 82 -16.84 -0.25 -0.48
C ARG A 82 -17.56 -0.30 -1.83
N ALA A 83 -16.94 0.16 -2.92
CA ALA A 83 -17.49 -0.05 -4.25
C ALA A 83 -17.49 -1.53 -4.67
N ALA A 84 -16.69 -2.39 -4.03
CA ALA A 84 -16.81 -3.84 -4.19
C ALA A 84 -18.07 -4.35 -3.48
N PRO A 85 -19.00 -5.03 -4.17
CA PRO A 85 -20.23 -5.55 -3.56
C PRO A 85 -19.99 -6.56 -2.44
N THR A 86 -18.82 -7.19 -2.45
CA THR A 86 -18.36 -8.25 -1.53
C THR A 86 -17.24 -7.76 -0.61
N PHE A 87 -17.13 -6.45 -0.40
CA PHE A 87 -16.16 -5.86 0.53
C PHE A 87 -16.42 -6.31 1.96
N GLN A 88 -15.38 -6.81 2.62
CA GLN A 88 -15.44 -7.37 3.97
C GLN A 88 -14.88 -6.39 4.99
N SER A 89 -13.61 -6.00 4.85
CA SER A 89 -13.00 -5.05 5.79
C SER A 89 -11.79 -4.32 5.19
N LEU A 90 -11.47 -3.19 5.82
CA LEU A 90 -10.20 -2.49 5.69
C LEU A 90 -9.51 -2.56 7.05
N GLN A 91 -8.34 -3.20 7.10
CA GLN A 91 -7.46 -3.16 8.26
C GLN A 91 -6.36 -2.13 8.04
N LEU A 92 -6.18 -1.24 9.01
CA LEU A 92 -5.07 -0.29 9.06
C LEU A 92 -4.04 -0.79 10.08
N VAL A 93 -2.80 -0.94 9.63
CA VAL A 93 -1.66 -1.35 10.46
C VAL A 93 -0.92 -0.10 10.90
N ASP A 94 -0.81 0.10 12.21
CA ASP A 94 -0.10 1.24 12.80
C ASP A 94 1.42 1.09 12.64
N ALA A 95 2.11 2.23 12.61
CA ALA A 95 3.56 2.32 12.39
C ALA A 95 4.01 1.66 11.07
N ALA A 96 3.20 1.76 10.01
CA ALA A 96 3.51 1.25 8.68
C ALA A 96 3.14 2.27 7.60
N GLY A 97 4.07 2.47 6.68
CA GLY A 97 3.90 3.25 5.46
C GLY A 97 3.30 2.41 4.33
N HIS A 98 3.76 2.67 3.11
CA HIS A 98 3.24 2.00 1.91
C HIS A 98 3.67 0.53 1.82
N TRP A 99 4.83 0.17 2.38
CA TRP A 99 5.33 -1.22 2.42
C TRP A 99 4.98 -1.90 3.74
N VAL A 100 3.68 -2.12 3.96
CA VAL A 100 3.13 -2.64 5.22
C VAL A 100 3.80 -3.95 5.67
N GLN A 101 3.90 -4.92 4.77
CA GLN A 101 4.50 -6.22 5.09
C GLN A 101 6.01 -6.16 5.35
N TYR A 102 6.67 -5.10 4.88
CA TYR A 102 8.10 -4.90 5.09
C TYR A 102 8.35 -4.29 6.47
N GLU A 103 7.59 -3.24 6.83
CA GLU A 103 7.78 -2.55 8.11
C GLU A 103 7.18 -3.32 9.27
N GLN A 104 5.97 -3.86 9.10
CA GLN A 104 5.18 -4.47 10.19
C GLN A 104 4.75 -5.89 9.82
N ALA A 105 5.73 -6.76 9.53
CA ALA A 105 5.50 -8.12 9.05
C ALA A 105 4.55 -8.94 9.94
N ASP A 106 4.74 -8.91 11.26
CA ASP A 106 3.92 -9.69 12.20
C ASP A 106 2.46 -9.23 12.21
N ALA A 107 2.23 -7.91 12.25
CA ALA A 107 0.89 -7.34 12.24
C ALA A 107 0.19 -7.57 10.89
N PHE A 108 0.92 -7.45 9.78
CA PHE A 108 0.43 -7.77 8.45
C PHE A 108 0.08 -9.26 8.33
N ASN A 109 0.93 -10.17 8.81
CA ASN A 109 0.68 -11.60 8.74
C ASN A 109 -0.54 -12.00 9.57
N ALA A 110 -0.70 -11.42 10.77
CA ALA A 110 -1.89 -11.65 11.59
C ALA A 110 -3.18 -11.15 10.89
N ALA A 111 -3.13 -9.95 10.28
CA ALA A 111 -4.22 -9.40 9.48
C ALA A 111 -4.61 -10.33 8.32
N LEU A 112 -3.60 -10.78 7.57
CA LEU A 112 -3.77 -11.64 6.42
C LEU A 112 -4.36 -13.00 6.81
N LEU A 113 -3.82 -13.63 7.85
CA LEU A 113 -4.35 -14.90 8.34
C LEU A 113 -5.81 -14.77 8.77
N SER A 114 -6.17 -13.68 9.48
CA SER A 114 -7.56 -13.42 9.85
C SER A 114 -8.48 -13.28 8.63
N ALA A 115 -8.01 -12.68 7.53
CA ALA A 115 -8.79 -12.53 6.31
C ALA A 115 -8.92 -13.86 5.53
N LEU A 116 -7.91 -14.72 5.58
CA LEU A 116 -7.90 -15.99 4.84
C LEU A 116 -8.76 -17.09 5.47
N VAL A 117 -9.06 -16.98 6.77
CA VAL A 117 -9.87 -17.97 7.51
C VAL A 117 -11.32 -17.54 7.72
N ALA A 118 -11.70 -16.35 7.23
CA ALA A 118 -13.05 -15.78 7.34
C ALA A 118 -13.98 -16.31 6.26
#